data_AF-A0A0F8F3P2-F1
#
_entry.id   AF-A0A0F8F3P2-F1
#
_cell.length_a   1.000
_cell.length_b   1.000
_cell.length_c   1.000
_cell.angle_alpha   90.00
_cell.angle_beta   90.00
_cell.angle_gamma   90.00
#
_symmetry.space_group_name_H-M   'P 1'
#
loop_
_entity.id
_entity.type
_entity.pdbx_description
1 polymer ?
#
loop_
_entity_poly.entity_id
_entity_poly.type
_entity_poly.pdbx_seq_one_letter_code
_entity_poly.pdbx_strand_id
1 'polypeptide(L)'
;MSRNKLTISILLLVMLVGMALIPAASAQEEDKYSVTAEEAFKHANANMISFMAGNAPGFENWTGASIDPKPLELYDPNGKKLFYRFSVYNENKLIGTIDICADKTLGPSVYDIVFDPEPYKTAEAMKKSIEIAKSEYSDGKIKSTNLVVYSYPSIGAMTVVKDKATGVEHRIFVDAYTLEEVEDKPATETKPGVWSLYDKILTYGKENNLKEW
;
A
#
# COMPACT_ATOMS: atom_id res chain seq x y z
N MET A 1 -32.27 -19.98 -47.77
CA MET A 1 -32.23 -18.72 -47.00
C MET A 1 -31.80 -19.06 -45.58
N SER A 2 -30.67 -18.50 -45.17
CA SER A 2 -29.95 -18.76 -43.91
C SER A 2 -30.73 -18.36 -42.65
N ARG A 3 -30.47 -19.04 -41.51
CA ARG A 3 -29.67 -18.46 -40.41
C ARG A 3 -29.50 -19.44 -39.24
N ASN A 4 -28.23 -19.66 -38.91
CA ASN A 4 -27.70 -20.43 -37.79
C ASN A 4 -28.23 -19.97 -36.42
N LYS A 5 -28.47 -20.92 -35.52
CA LYS A 5 -28.32 -20.70 -34.08
C LYS A 5 -27.45 -21.83 -33.51
N LEU A 6 -26.16 -21.72 -33.79
CA LEU A 6 -25.12 -22.43 -33.04
C LEU A 6 -24.94 -21.65 -31.74
N THR A 7 -25.45 -22.20 -30.65
CA THR A 7 -25.26 -21.71 -29.29
C THR A 7 -23.82 -22.00 -28.87
N ILE A 8 -22.94 -21.02 -29.08
CA ILE A 8 -21.60 -20.88 -28.49
C ILE A 8 -21.84 -19.85 -27.35
N SER A 9 -21.52 -20.07 -26.07
CA SER A 9 -20.19 -20.43 -25.57
C SER A 9 -20.28 -21.07 -24.18
N ILE A 10 -19.71 -22.26 -24.07
CA ILE A 10 -19.02 -22.72 -22.87
C ILE A 10 -17.74 -21.90 -22.78
N LEU A 11 -17.65 -20.95 -21.85
CA LEU A 11 -16.37 -20.32 -21.49
C LEU A 11 -16.50 -19.60 -20.15
N LEU A 12 -16.33 -20.35 -19.06
CA LEU A 12 -15.99 -19.82 -17.74
C LEU A 12 -15.36 -20.92 -16.88
N LEU A 13 -14.39 -21.63 -17.47
CA LEU A 13 -13.54 -22.57 -16.75
C LEU A 13 -12.16 -22.52 -17.38
N VAL A 14 -11.30 -21.63 -16.89
CA VAL A 14 -9.83 -21.73 -16.80
C VAL A 14 -9.33 -20.34 -16.36
N MET A 15 -9.05 -20.17 -15.07
CA MET A 15 -7.92 -19.35 -14.58
C MET A 15 -7.78 -19.57 -13.07
N LEU A 16 -7.28 -20.74 -12.72
CA LEU A 16 -6.73 -21.06 -11.40
C LEU A 16 -5.43 -21.85 -11.61
N VAL A 17 -4.55 -21.29 -12.44
CA VAL A 17 -3.15 -21.73 -12.55
C VAL A 17 -2.31 -20.48 -12.54
N GLY A 18 -1.76 -20.21 -11.36
CA GLY A 18 -1.04 -18.99 -11.05
C GLY A 18 -1.05 -18.73 -9.55
N MET A 19 -0.83 -19.77 -8.73
CA MET A 19 -0.28 -19.51 -7.41
C MET A 19 1.18 -19.08 -7.63
N ALA A 20 1.34 -17.84 -8.08
CA ALA A 20 2.52 -17.07 -7.68
C ALA A 20 2.55 -17.18 -6.16
N LEU A 21 3.72 -17.49 -5.61
CA LEU A 21 3.96 -17.46 -4.18
C LEU A 21 3.61 -16.04 -3.71
N ILE A 22 2.37 -15.84 -3.28
CA ILE A 22 1.98 -14.64 -2.54
C ILE A 22 2.89 -14.71 -1.31
N PRO A 23 3.79 -13.72 -1.10
CA PRO A 23 4.53 -13.64 0.14
C PRO A 23 3.49 -13.76 1.24
N ALA A 24 3.68 -14.67 2.21
CA ALA A 24 2.76 -14.81 3.32
C ALA A 24 2.50 -13.40 3.85
N ALA A 25 1.30 -12.86 3.54
CA ALA A 25 0.90 -11.57 4.04
C ALA A 25 1.13 -11.68 5.53
N SER A 26 2.01 -10.85 6.07
CA SER A 26 2.21 -10.82 7.51
C SER A 26 0.86 -10.42 8.09
N ALA A 27 0.05 -11.42 8.45
CA ALA A 27 -1.23 -11.22 9.08
C ALA A 27 -0.89 -10.64 10.45
N GLN A 28 -0.80 -9.31 10.50
CA GLN A 28 -0.64 -8.58 11.73
C GLN A 28 -1.90 -8.86 12.55
N GLU A 29 -1.74 -9.22 13.81
CA GLU A 29 -2.89 -9.43 14.69
C GLU A 29 -3.72 -8.14 14.75
N GLU A 30 -5.01 -8.29 14.42
CA GLU A 30 -5.96 -7.20 14.49
C GLU A 30 -6.31 -6.93 15.96
N ASP A 31 -6.16 -5.68 16.36
CA ASP A 31 -6.61 -5.18 17.66
C ASP A 31 -7.92 -4.36 17.51
N LYS A 32 -8.42 -3.84 18.63
CA LYS A 32 -9.65 -3.02 18.65
C LYS A 32 -9.59 -1.72 17.83
N TYR A 33 -8.39 -1.30 17.40
CA TYR A 33 -8.18 -0.11 16.59
C TYR A 33 -7.89 -0.46 15.13
N SER A 34 -7.71 -1.74 14.81
CA SER A 34 -7.41 -2.19 13.47
C SER A 34 -8.62 -2.04 12.56
N VAL A 35 -8.36 -1.66 11.31
CA VAL A 35 -9.35 -1.55 10.24
C VAL A 35 -9.08 -2.68 9.27
N THR A 36 -10.13 -3.40 8.87
CA THR A 36 -10.02 -4.46 7.86
C THR A 36 -10.00 -3.86 6.46
N ALA A 37 -9.45 -4.59 5.48
CA ALA A 37 -9.50 -4.14 4.07
C ALA A 37 -10.95 -3.94 3.57
N GLU A 38 -11.91 -4.72 4.08
CA GLU A 38 -13.33 -4.59 3.73
C GLU A 38 -13.94 -3.30 4.31
N GLU A 39 -13.69 -3.01 5.58
CA GLU A 39 -14.11 -1.75 6.23
C GLU A 39 -13.48 -0.55 5.52
N ALA A 40 -12.18 -0.65 5.20
CA ALA A 40 -11.47 0.38 4.46
C ALA A 40 -12.07 0.63 3.07
N PHE A 41 -12.44 -0.43 2.34
CA PHE A 41 -13.08 -0.29 1.03
C PHE A 41 -14.45 0.40 1.11
N LYS A 42 -15.24 0.10 2.16
CA LYS A 42 -16.51 0.80 2.42
C LYS A 42 -16.28 2.28 2.65
N HIS A 43 -15.26 2.63 3.43
CA HIS A 43 -14.92 4.03 3.74
C HIS A 43 -14.45 4.77 2.50
N ALA A 44 -13.63 4.14 1.65
CA ALA A 44 -13.19 4.71 0.37
C ALA A 44 -14.39 5.02 -0.56
N ASN A 45 -15.32 4.07 -0.72
CA ASN A 45 -16.52 4.28 -1.53
C ASN A 45 -17.43 5.37 -0.98
N ALA A 46 -17.71 5.35 0.32
CA ALA A 46 -18.59 6.33 0.96
C ALA A 46 -18.05 7.76 0.81
N ASN A 47 -16.74 7.95 1.02
CA ASN A 47 -16.10 9.25 0.87
C ASN A 47 -16.04 9.70 -0.59
N MET A 48 -15.70 8.81 -1.54
CA MET A 48 -15.74 9.13 -2.96
C MET A 48 -17.13 9.63 -3.40
N ILE A 49 -18.20 8.94 -2.99
CA ILE A 49 -19.59 9.35 -3.27
C ILE A 49 -19.89 10.72 -2.65
N SER A 50 -19.51 10.93 -1.39
CA SER A 50 -19.73 12.19 -0.68
C SER A 50 -19.05 13.37 -1.37
N PHE A 51 -17.77 13.22 -1.75
CA PHE A 51 -17.01 14.27 -2.43
C PHE A 51 -17.57 14.59 -3.82
N MET A 52 -17.97 13.59 -4.60
CA MET A 52 -18.62 13.81 -5.88
C MET A 52 -19.98 14.52 -5.71
N ALA A 53 -20.80 14.09 -4.76
CA ALA A 53 -22.10 14.72 -4.51
C ALA A 53 -21.97 16.17 -4.02
N GLY A 54 -20.89 16.47 -3.28
CA GLY A 54 -20.55 17.81 -2.83
C GLY A 54 -19.90 18.70 -3.90
N ASN A 55 -19.66 18.21 -5.12
CA ASN A 55 -18.87 18.87 -6.16
C ASN A 55 -17.50 19.35 -5.61
N ALA A 56 -16.83 18.50 -4.84
CA ALA A 56 -15.52 18.81 -4.30
C ALA A 56 -14.51 19.01 -5.45
N PRO A 57 -13.59 19.99 -5.36
CA PRO A 57 -12.58 20.22 -6.39
C PRO A 57 -11.77 18.96 -6.70
N GLY A 58 -11.55 18.68 -7.99
CA GLY A 58 -10.77 17.52 -8.47
C GLY A 58 -11.60 16.26 -8.75
N PHE A 59 -12.86 16.21 -8.33
CA PHE A 59 -13.76 15.07 -8.55
C PHE A 59 -14.60 15.17 -9.83
N GLU A 60 -14.44 16.23 -10.63
CA GLU A 60 -15.25 16.48 -11.83
C GLU A 60 -15.18 15.31 -12.83
N ASN A 61 -14.01 14.67 -12.92
CA ASN A 61 -13.72 13.56 -13.85
C ASN A 61 -13.97 12.17 -13.24
N TRP A 62 -14.50 12.09 -12.02
CA TRP A 62 -14.71 10.81 -11.32
C TRP A 62 -16.10 10.22 -11.56
N THR A 63 -16.95 10.90 -12.33
CA THR A 63 -18.24 10.35 -12.77
C THR A 63 -18.01 9.06 -13.58
N GLY A 64 -18.62 7.97 -13.13
CA GLY A 64 -18.44 6.64 -13.74
C GLY A 64 -17.17 5.90 -13.32
N ALA A 65 -16.34 6.49 -12.45
CA ALA A 65 -15.17 5.83 -11.90
C ALA A 65 -15.53 4.71 -10.93
N SER A 66 -14.62 3.75 -10.78
CA SER A 66 -14.72 2.62 -9.86
C SER A 66 -13.43 2.45 -9.06
N ILE A 67 -13.57 2.04 -7.82
CA ILE A 67 -12.44 1.70 -6.94
C ILE A 67 -12.12 0.22 -7.11
N ASP A 68 -10.86 -0.14 -7.35
CA ASP A 68 -10.41 -1.54 -7.29
C ASP A 68 -10.54 -2.04 -5.84
N PRO A 69 -11.32 -3.10 -5.55
CA PRO A 69 -11.52 -3.58 -4.18
C PRO A 69 -10.26 -4.19 -3.54
N LYS A 70 -9.18 -4.41 -4.30
CA LYS A 70 -7.91 -4.93 -3.77
C LYS A 70 -6.94 -3.78 -3.52
N PRO A 71 -6.74 -3.37 -2.25
CA PRO A 71 -5.81 -2.30 -1.94
C PRO A 71 -4.37 -2.79 -2.00
N LEU A 72 -3.45 -1.85 -2.19
CA LEU A 72 -2.07 -2.01 -1.76
C LEU A 72 -2.00 -1.78 -0.24
N GLU A 73 -1.39 -2.70 0.49
CA GLU A 73 -1.11 -2.51 1.90
C GLU A 73 0.22 -1.76 2.06
N LEU A 74 0.17 -0.61 2.73
CA LEU A 74 1.34 0.21 3.03
C LEU A 74 1.67 0.12 4.51
N TYR A 75 2.93 -0.17 4.83
CA TYR A 75 3.42 -0.31 6.19
C TYR A 75 4.35 0.84 6.57
N ASP A 76 4.60 1.02 7.86
CA ASP A 76 5.71 1.84 8.32
C ASP A 76 7.04 1.05 8.30
N PRO A 77 8.19 1.70 8.52
CA PRO A 77 9.49 1.03 8.59
C PRO A 77 9.65 0.03 9.75
N ASN A 78 8.70 0.01 10.69
CA ASN A 78 8.68 -0.91 11.83
C ASN A 78 7.75 -2.12 11.57
N GLY A 79 7.15 -2.20 10.38
CA GLY A 79 6.29 -3.30 9.96
C GLY A 79 4.83 -3.19 10.41
N LYS A 80 4.41 -2.04 10.96
CA LYS A 80 3.01 -1.78 11.31
C LYS A 80 2.26 -1.21 10.12
N LYS A 81 1.10 -1.79 9.80
CA LYS A 81 0.26 -1.31 8.68
C LYS A 81 -0.18 0.14 8.92
N LEU A 82 -0.04 0.98 7.90
CA LEU A 82 -0.46 2.38 7.89
C LEU A 82 -1.75 2.55 7.11
N PHE A 83 -1.77 2.07 5.85
CA PHE A 83 -2.84 2.38 4.92
C PHE A 83 -3.26 1.18 4.08
N TYR A 84 -4.54 1.14 3.74
CA TYR A 84 -5.04 0.48 2.54
C TYR A 84 -5.16 1.54 1.45
N ARG A 85 -4.27 1.46 0.45
CA ARG A 85 -4.30 2.35 -0.71
C ARG A 85 -5.12 1.72 -1.83
N PHE A 86 -6.27 2.28 -2.11
CA PHE A 86 -7.13 1.85 -3.20
C PHE A 86 -6.85 2.63 -4.48
N SER A 87 -6.86 1.94 -5.62
CA SER A 87 -6.74 2.58 -6.93
C SER A 87 -8.12 2.92 -7.49
N VAL A 88 -8.24 4.11 -8.07
CA VAL A 88 -9.48 4.60 -8.70
C VAL A 88 -9.28 4.64 -10.20
N TYR A 89 -10.18 3.96 -10.91
CA TYR A 89 -10.13 3.84 -12.36
C TYR A 89 -11.37 4.45 -13.00
N ASN A 90 -11.18 5.12 -14.13
CA ASN A 90 -12.25 5.48 -15.05
C ASN A 90 -11.84 5.04 -16.45
N GLU A 91 -12.71 4.30 -17.14
CA GLU A 91 -12.42 3.73 -18.48
C GLU A 91 -11.06 2.99 -18.56
N ASN A 92 -10.71 2.20 -17.52
CA ASN A 92 -9.43 1.50 -17.36
C ASN A 92 -8.18 2.39 -17.18
N LYS A 93 -8.33 3.71 -17.10
CA LYS A 93 -7.25 4.64 -16.76
C LYS A 93 -7.21 4.84 -15.25
N LEU A 94 -6.03 4.72 -14.64
CA LEU A 94 -5.80 5.15 -13.26
C LEU A 94 -5.95 6.68 -13.18
N ILE A 95 -6.91 7.14 -12.39
CA ILE A 95 -7.22 8.58 -12.23
C ILE A 95 -7.02 9.07 -10.79
N GLY A 96 -6.85 8.15 -9.84
CA GLY A 96 -6.60 8.52 -8.46
C GLY A 96 -6.22 7.36 -7.57
N THR A 97 -5.77 7.69 -6.36
CA THR A 97 -5.65 6.75 -5.26
C THR A 97 -6.26 7.32 -4.00
N ILE A 98 -6.85 6.47 -3.17
CA ILE A 98 -7.44 6.84 -1.88
C ILE A 98 -6.74 6.04 -0.79
N ASP A 99 -6.17 6.73 0.19
CA ASP A 99 -5.56 6.12 1.37
C ASP A 99 -6.55 6.08 2.52
N ILE A 100 -6.83 4.87 2.98
CA ILE A 100 -7.62 4.64 4.17
C ILE A 100 -6.72 4.15 5.28
N CYS A 101 -6.76 4.82 6.43
CA CYS A 101 -6.04 4.41 7.63
C CYS A 101 -6.38 2.96 8.00
N ALA A 102 -5.33 2.14 8.20
CA ALA A 102 -5.45 0.77 8.67
C ALA A 102 -5.58 0.66 10.19
N ASP A 103 -5.38 1.77 10.91
CA ASP A 103 -5.49 1.87 12.36
C ASP A 103 -6.21 3.18 12.71
N LYS A 104 -7.27 3.09 13.51
CA LYS A 104 -8.13 4.22 13.91
C LYS A 104 -7.38 5.31 14.70
N THR A 105 -6.21 4.99 15.23
CA THR A 105 -5.36 5.94 15.96
C THR A 105 -4.54 6.86 15.06
N LEU A 106 -4.46 6.59 13.75
CA LEU A 106 -3.66 7.37 12.81
C LEU A 106 -4.28 8.73 12.46
N GLY A 107 -5.59 8.92 12.64
CA GLY A 107 -6.27 10.14 12.21
C GLY A 107 -7.65 9.84 11.64
N PRO A 108 -8.20 10.71 10.76
CA PRO A 108 -9.46 10.44 10.09
C PRO A 108 -9.38 9.19 9.21
N SER A 109 -10.54 8.64 8.84
CA SER A 109 -10.57 7.43 8.03
C SER A 109 -9.88 7.59 6.68
N VAL A 110 -10.17 8.66 5.94
CA VAL A 110 -9.47 8.98 4.69
C VAL A 110 -8.26 9.83 5.06
N TYR A 111 -7.06 9.32 4.78
CA TYR A 111 -5.82 10.03 5.09
C TYR A 111 -5.38 10.93 3.94
N ASP A 112 -5.45 10.42 2.70
CA ASP A 112 -5.01 11.13 1.52
C ASP A 112 -5.81 10.72 0.27
N ILE A 113 -5.92 11.65 -0.68
CA ILE A 113 -6.47 11.42 -2.01
C ILE A 113 -5.53 12.06 -3.02
N VAL A 114 -4.95 11.23 -3.88
CA VAL A 114 -4.04 11.68 -4.93
C VAL A 114 -4.77 11.59 -6.27
N PHE A 115 -4.75 12.69 -7.03
CA PHE A 115 -5.31 12.77 -8.38
C PHE A 115 -4.22 12.55 -9.43
N ASP A 116 -4.57 11.82 -10.50
CA ASP A 116 -3.67 11.48 -11.61
C ASP A 116 -2.27 10.99 -11.15
N PRO A 117 -2.19 9.99 -10.25
CA PRO A 117 -0.92 9.55 -9.68
C PRO A 117 -0.04 8.85 -10.73
N GLU A 118 1.28 9.01 -10.58
CA GLU A 118 2.23 8.15 -11.26
C GLU A 118 2.19 6.73 -10.64
N PRO A 119 2.14 5.66 -11.45
CA PRO A 119 2.10 4.30 -10.92
C PRO A 119 3.44 3.91 -10.28
N TYR A 120 3.37 3.24 -9.12
CA TYR A 120 4.54 2.65 -8.46
C TYR A 120 5.16 1.53 -9.27
N LYS A 121 6.49 1.44 -9.24
CA LYS A 121 7.27 0.31 -9.74
C LYS A 121 7.41 -0.78 -8.67
N THR A 122 6.29 -1.17 -8.06
CA THR A 122 6.25 -2.02 -6.85
C THR A 122 7.04 -3.32 -7.01
N ALA A 123 6.79 -4.07 -8.08
CA ALA A 123 7.45 -5.36 -8.30
C ALA A 123 8.96 -5.21 -8.52
N GLU A 124 9.37 -4.14 -9.21
CA GLU A 124 10.78 -3.85 -9.51
C GLU A 124 11.52 -3.40 -8.25
N ALA A 125 10.91 -2.53 -7.44
CA ALA A 125 11.47 -2.09 -6.16
C ALA A 125 11.64 -3.27 -5.20
N MET A 126 10.61 -4.13 -5.05
CA MET A 126 10.69 -5.33 -4.21
C MET A 126 11.73 -6.33 -4.69
N LYS A 127 11.83 -6.53 -6.00
CA LYS A 127 12.87 -7.40 -6.58
C LYS A 127 14.26 -6.84 -6.27
N LYS A 128 14.47 -5.55 -6.48
CA LYS A 128 15.76 -4.89 -6.25
C LYS A 128 16.15 -4.91 -4.77
N SER A 129 15.22 -4.67 -3.84
CA SER A 129 15.51 -4.74 -2.39
C SER A 129 15.92 -6.15 -1.95
N ILE A 130 15.29 -7.19 -2.53
CA ILE A 130 15.68 -8.59 -2.31
C ILE A 130 17.07 -8.90 -2.87
N GLU A 131 17.39 -8.39 -4.06
CA GLU A 131 18.69 -8.59 -4.70
C GLU A 131 19.83 -7.95 -3.90
N ILE A 132 19.65 -6.71 -3.44
CA ILE A 132 20.62 -6.03 -2.56
C ILE A 132 20.78 -6.81 -1.26
N ALA A 133 19.68 -7.20 -0.59
CA ALA A 133 19.73 -7.97 0.65
C ALA A 133 20.51 -9.29 0.50
N LYS A 134 20.33 -10.01 -0.62
CA LYS A 134 21.07 -11.25 -0.91
C LYS A 134 22.54 -11.01 -1.29
N SER A 135 22.87 -9.84 -1.83
CA SER A 135 24.24 -9.48 -2.17
C SER A 135 25.04 -9.11 -0.91
N GLU A 136 24.45 -8.31 -0.03
CA GLU A 136 25.10 -7.84 1.19
C GLU A 136 25.11 -8.88 2.30
N TYR A 137 24.06 -9.70 2.36
CA TYR A 137 23.86 -10.73 3.39
C TYR A 137 23.60 -12.09 2.73
N SER A 138 24.57 -12.60 1.98
CA SER A 138 24.44 -13.83 1.17
C SER A 138 23.97 -15.06 1.94
N ASP A 139 24.37 -15.17 3.20
CA ASP A 139 24.02 -16.26 4.10
C ASP A 139 22.83 -15.91 5.02
N GLY A 140 22.33 -14.69 4.93
CA GLY A 140 21.24 -14.15 5.73
C GLY A 140 19.88 -14.74 5.35
N LYS A 141 18.96 -14.77 6.30
CA LYS A 141 17.58 -15.21 6.08
C LYS A 141 16.68 -14.00 5.87
N ILE A 142 16.10 -13.88 4.67
CA ILE A 142 15.03 -12.90 4.43
C ILE A 142 13.84 -13.22 5.35
N LYS A 143 13.41 -12.20 6.09
CA LYS A 143 12.32 -12.25 7.06
C LYS A 143 11.01 -11.77 6.46
N SER A 144 11.06 -10.67 5.72
CA SER A 144 9.91 -10.06 5.06
C SER A 144 10.35 -9.19 3.89
N THR A 145 9.41 -8.88 2.99
CA THR A 145 9.56 -7.84 1.98
C THR A 145 8.21 -7.19 1.77
N ASN A 146 8.09 -5.93 2.16
CA ASN A 146 6.82 -5.20 2.20
C ASN A 146 6.98 -3.84 1.50
N LEU A 147 5.86 -3.28 1.02
CA LEU A 147 5.82 -1.89 0.57
C LEU A 147 5.64 -1.00 1.80
N VAL A 148 6.51 -0.01 1.97
CA VAL A 148 6.56 0.85 3.15
C VAL A 148 6.51 2.31 2.77
N VAL A 149 5.89 3.12 3.62
CA VAL A 149 6.08 4.56 3.65
C VAL A 149 7.33 4.82 4.50
N TYR A 150 8.50 4.91 3.86
CA TYR A 150 9.78 5.00 4.59
C TYR A 150 10.05 6.39 5.17
N SER A 151 9.48 7.43 4.55
CA SER A 151 9.56 8.82 5.01
C SER A 151 8.41 9.58 4.37
N TYR A 152 7.25 9.61 5.04
CA TYR A 152 6.01 10.14 4.45
C TYR A 152 6.24 11.49 3.74
N PRO A 153 5.78 11.64 2.48
CA PRO A 153 4.94 10.71 1.71
C PRO A 153 5.70 9.68 0.86
N SER A 154 7.00 9.50 1.06
CA SER A 154 7.86 8.65 0.23
C SER A 154 7.60 7.16 0.48
N ILE A 155 7.42 6.41 -0.61
CA ILE A 155 7.07 4.98 -0.62
C ILE A 155 8.16 4.18 -1.30
N GLY A 156 8.51 3.04 -0.71
CA GLY A 156 9.55 2.15 -1.22
C GLY A 156 9.32 0.71 -0.79
N ALA A 157 10.04 -0.23 -1.39
CA ALA A 157 10.12 -1.59 -0.89
C ALA A 157 11.12 -1.66 0.28
N MET A 158 10.78 -2.41 1.32
CA MET A 158 11.68 -2.73 2.42
C MET A 158 11.84 -4.24 2.52
N THR A 159 13.06 -4.74 2.41
CA THR A 159 13.42 -6.14 2.71
C THR A 159 14.13 -6.21 4.05
N VAL A 160 13.61 -7.02 4.98
CA VAL A 160 14.28 -7.31 6.25
C VAL A 160 15.05 -8.61 6.11
N VAL A 161 16.34 -8.59 6.43
CA VAL A 161 17.22 -9.77 6.40
C VAL A 161 17.90 -9.96 7.74
N LYS A 162 17.83 -11.18 8.27
CA LYS A 162 18.54 -11.56 9.48
C LYS A 162 19.90 -12.14 9.11
N ASP A 163 20.97 -11.43 9.47
CA ASP A 163 22.33 -11.92 9.30
C ASP A 163 22.52 -13.20 10.12
N LYS A 164 23.10 -14.22 9.49
CA LYS A 164 23.37 -15.51 10.10
C LYS A 164 24.55 -15.46 11.07
N ALA A 165 25.56 -14.63 10.80
CA ALA A 165 26.77 -14.55 11.61
C ALA A 165 26.51 -13.84 12.94
N THR A 166 25.85 -12.68 12.89
CA THR A 166 25.58 -11.86 14.07
C THR A 166 24.20 -12.09 14.68
N GLY A 167 23.25 -12.60 13.90
CA GLY A 167 21.84 -12.67 14.29
C GLY A 167 21.12 -11.32 14.23
N VAL A 168 21.77 -10.25 13.78
CA VAL A 168 21.20 -8.90 13.68
C VAL A 168 20.30 -8.81 12.46
N GLU A 169 19.19 -8.07 12.58
CA GLU A 169 18.30 -7.78 11.46
C GLU A 169 18.69 -6.45 10.82
N HIS A 170 18.77 -6.46 9.49
CA HIS A 170 19.06 -5.30 8.65
C HIS A 170 17.87 -5.04 7.73
N ARG A 171 17.64 -3.77 7.40
CA ARG A 171 16.57 -3.34 6.49
C ARG A 171 17.19 -2.71 5.26
N ILE A 172 16.75 -3.16 4.10
CA ILE A 172 17.16 -2.64 2.80
C ILE A 172 15.96 -1.93 2.18
N PHE A 173 16.14 -0.66 1.82
CA PHE A 173 15.08 0.16 1.23
C PHE A 173 15.39 0.49 -0.22
N VAL A 174 14.38 0.39 -1.08
CA VAL A 174 14.44 0.82 -2.48
C VAL A 174 13.22 1.68 -2.79
N ASP A 175 13.44 2.89 -3.29
CA ASP A 175 12.35 3.81 -3.63
C ASP A 175 11.46 3.25 -4.75
N ALA A 176 10.14 3.39 -4.60
CA ALA A 176 9.17 2.79 -5.52
C ALA A 176 8.99 3.56 -6.83
N TYR A 177 9.50 4.78 -6.95
CA TYR A 177 9.48 5.57 -8.19
C TYR A 177 10.83 5.54 -8.91
N THR A 178 11.90 5.87 -8.19
CA THR A 178 13.24 6.02 -8.77
C THR A 178 13.99 4.70 -8.87
N LEU A 179 13.58 3.69 -8.10
CA LEU A 179 14.31 2.44 -7.88
C LEU A 179 15.69 2.66 -7.25
N GLU A 180 15.97 3.83 -6.69
CA GLU A 180 17.23 4.10 -6.00
C GLU A 180 17.23 3.46 -4.61
N GLU A 181 18.40 3.05 -4.15
CA GLU A 181 18.57 2.56 -2.79
C GLU A 181 18.45 3.74 -1.82
N VAL A 182 17.74 3.53 -0.72
CA VAL A 182 17.56 4.51 0.35
C VAL A 182 18.35 4.04 1.56
N GLU A 183 19.26 4.88 2.03
CA GLU A 183 20.07 4.58 3.21
C GLU A 183 19.19 4.43 4.46
N ASP A 184 19.33 3.31 5.18
CA ASP A 184 18.65 3.07 6.45
C ASP A 184 19.27 3.88 7.58
N LYS A 185 18.98 5.18 7.59
CA LYS A 185 19.36 6.12 8.66
C LYS A 185 18.16 6.91 9.14
N PRO A 186 18.06 7.24 10.43
CA PRO A 186 16.99 8.08 10.93
C PRO A 186 17.04 9.48 10.30
N ALA A 187 15.87 10.08 10.07
CA ALA A 187 15.79 11.49 9.72
C ALA A 187 16.33 12.37 10.86
N THR A 188 16.98 13.47 10.51
CA THR A 188 17.39 14.51 11.46
C THR A 188 16.64 15.81 11.15
N GLU A 189 16.84 16.86 11.96
CA GLU A 189 16.24 18.17 11.70
C GLU A 189 16.60 18.75 10.33
N THR A 190 17.75 18.37 9.77
CA THR A 190 18.30 18.96 8.54
C THR A 190 18.52 17.96 7.42
N LYS A 191 18.35 16.66 7.67
CA LYS A 191 18.58 15.62 6.66
C LYS A 191 17.41 14.64 6.58
N PRO A 192 16.96 14.32 5.36
CA PRO A 192 15.98 13.26 5.18
C PRO A 192 16.57 11.92 5.59
N GLY A 193 15.69 11.01 6.01
CA GLY A 193 16.02 9.67 6.43
C GLY A 193 14.74 8.87 6.66
N VAL A 194 14.88 7.64 7.13
CA VAL A 194 13.78 6.74 7.42
C VAL A 194 13.15 7.08 8.77
N TRP A 195 11.82 7.15 8.84
CA TRP A 195 11.08 7.38 10.09
C TRP A 195 9.66 6.81 10.00
N SER A 196 9.08 6.42 11.15
CA SER A 196 7.71 5.92 11.22
C SER A 196 6.70 7.05 11.42
N LEU A 197 5.61 7.00 10.65
CA LEU A 197 4.48 7.91 10.81
C LEU A 197 3.81 7.76 12.19
N TYR A 198 3.80 6.55 12.77
CA TYR A 198 3.28 6.33 14.11
C TYR A 198 4.05 7.15 15.16
N ASP A 199 5.38 7.23 15.05
CA ASP A 199 6.22 7.98 15.99
C ASP A 199 5.88 9.49 15.97
N LYS A 200 5.51 10.03 14.81
CA LYS A 200 5.11 11.44 14.68
C LYS A 200 3.70 11.69 15.17
N ILE A 201 2.73 10.84 14.82
CA ILE A 201 1.31 11.05 15.12
C ILE A 201 0.97 10.76 16.58
N LEU A 202 1.54 9.69 17.17
CA LEU A 202 1.27 9.31 18.55
C LEU A 202 1.81 10.31 19.58
N THR A 203 2.74 11.17 19.16
CA THR A 203 3.24 12.27 20.00
C THR A 203 2.16 13.34 20.29
N TYR A 204 1.07 13.44 19.51
CA TYR A 204 0.17 14.60 19.59
C TYR A 204 -1.35 14.35 19.63
N GLY A 205 -1.91 13.13 19.46
CA GLY A 205 -3.38 13.12 19.32
C GLY A 205 -4.15 11.81 19.24
N LYS A 206 -3.64 10.67 19.73
CA LYS A 206 -4.37 9.38 19.65
C LYS A 206 -5.84 9.48 20.07
N GLU A 207 -6.14 10.14 21.20
CA GLU A 207 -7.52 10.29 21.69
C GLU A 207 -8.38 11.23 20.84
N ASN A 208 -7.77 12.24 20.21
CA ASN A 208 -8.49 13.14 19.31
C ASN A 208 -8.78 12.46 17.97
N ASN A 209 -7.84 11.66 17.46
CA ASN A 209 -8.01 10.91 16.22
C ASN A 209 -9.19 9.92 16.31
N LEU A 210 -9.37 9.28 17.47
CA LEU A 210 -10.47 8.34 17.68
C LEU A 210 -11.87 9.00 17.64
N LYS A 211 -11.99 10.32 17.77
CA LYS A 211 -13.29 11.02 17.69
C LYS A 211 -13.79 11.17 16.25
N GLU A 212 -12.91 10.98 15.27
CA GLU A 212 -13.20 11.12 13.84
C GLU A 212 -13.64 9.78 13.19
N TRP A 213 -13.82 8.72 14.00
CA TRP A 213 -14.21 7.36 13.57
C TRP A 213 -15.60 6.95 14.04
#